data_AF-A0A370C3L3-F1
#
_entry.id   AF-A0A370C3L3-F1
#
_cell.length_a   1.000
_cell.length_b   1.000
_cell.length_c   1.000
_cell.angle_alpha   90.00
_cell.angle_beta   90.00
_cell.angle_gamma   90.00
#
_symmetry.space_group_name_H-M   'P 1'
#
loop_
_entity.id
_entity.type
_entity.pdbx_description
1 polymer ?
#
loop_
_entity_poly.entity_id
_entity_poly.type
_entity_poly.pdbx_seq_one_letter_code
_entity_poly.pdbx_strand_id
1 'polypeptide(L)'
;MDRATHVIDPDGEVMIVLQNPNAPFAELGEALTSDNLAYTLPGPSDEIQNSAEGIEALRNEPTKAPKKRKKKKKKVSTSGGRAVHIPSEPIHLSIEESAPGWPAAEAPVAEPAEHPAEEPAEEPAEEPAEEPAEEAAEEPAEEPGEGPVVEENCFRILVSAKHLILASSVFKKILTGGWKESITYLRKGSVEISADSWDIDALLIMLRIIHCQSHQIPRKLTLEMLAKVAVLADYYDCRKAVIFFADTWINALDETIPATYSRDLILWLWVAWYFHHPANFKEATSTAMSLSNGWIGNLGLPIPEKIISMGA
;
A
#
# COMPACT_ATOMS: atom_id res chain seq x y z
N MET A 1 15.23 16.26 19.57
CA MET A 1 15.05 15.84 18.16
C MET A 1 16.03 14.73 17.98
N ASP A 2 15.50 13.53 18.12
CA ASP A 2 16.29 12.40 18.57
C ASP A 2 16.68 11.60 17.34
N ARG A 3 17.80 10.88 17.42
CA ARG A 3 18.52 10.45 16.21
C ARG A 3 17.65 9.52 15.36
N ALA A 4 17.60 9.78 14.05
CA ALA A 4 16.93 8.87 13.12
C ALA A 4 17.58 7.48 13.16
N THR A 5 16.76 6.46 13.43
CA THR A 5 17.16 5.04 13.39
C THR A 5 17.40 4.57 11.95
N HIS A 6 16.63 5.12 11.01
CA HIS A 6 16.67 4.82 9.60
C HIS A 6 16.67 6.12 8.81
N VAL A 7 17.50 6.21 7.77
CA VAL A 7 17.55 7.36 6.86
C VAL A 7 17.32 6.82 5.45
N ILE A 8 16.17 7.18 4.87
CA ILE A 8 15.84 6.92 3.46
C ILE A 8 16.25 8.12 2.63
N ASP A 9 15.99 9.34 3.13
CA ASP A 9 16.40 10.59 2.49
C ASP A 9 17.26 11.41 3.48
N PRO A 10 18.58 11.59 3.25
CA PRO A 10 19.46 12.36 4.14
C PRO A 10 19.09 13.85 4.25
N ASP A 11 18.53 14.41 3.18
CA ASP A 11 18.01 15.78 3.12
C ASP A 11 16.51 15.85 3.47
N GLY A 12 15.96 14.75 4.02
CA GLY A 12 14.54 14.54 4.28
C GLY A 12 13.98 15.45 5.38
N GLU A 13 12.83 16.06 5.09
CA GLU A 13 12.17 17.03 5.98
C GLU A 13 11.23 16.38 7.03
N VAL A 14 10.91 15.10 6.86
CA VAL A 14 9.85 14.40 7.60
C VAL A 14 10.45 13.23 8.37
N MET A 15 10.21 13.19 9.68
CA MET A 15 10.55 12.04 10.52
C MET A 15 9.28 11.25 10.84
N ILE A 16 9.14 10.05 10.26
CA ILE A 16 8.08 9.12 10.66
C ILE A 16 8.53 8.43 11.95
N VAL A 17 7.69 8.48 12.98
CA VAL A 17 7.93 7.83 14.27
C VAL A 17 6.96 6.65 14.38
N LEU A 18 7.44 5.46 14.05
CA LEU A 18 6.68 4.20 14.18
C LEU A 18 6.77 3.72 15.63
N GLN A 19 5.63 3.65 16.31
CA GLN A 19 5.45 3.04 17.63
C GLN A 19 4.94 1.60 17.48
N ASN A 20 5.20 0.75 18.47
CA ASN A 20 4.71 -0.64 18.55
C ASN A 20 4.94 -1.45 17.25
N PRO A 21 6.17 -1.48 16.72
CA PRO A 21 6.47 -2.14 15.45
C PRO A 21 6.18 -3.64 15.50
N ASN A 22 5.79 -4.20 14.34
CA ASN A 22 5.58 -5.63 14.13
C ASN A 22 4.44 -6.24 14.99
N ALA A 23 3.36 -5.48 15.20
CA ALA A 23 2.15 -5.99 15.86
C ALA A 23 1.56 -7.22 15.12
N PRO A 24 0.79 -8.09 15.80
CA PRO A 24 0.25 -9.31 15.19
C PRO A 24 -0.63 -9.02 13.97
N PHE A 25 -0.41 -9.77 12.89
CA PHE A 25 -1.00 -9.50 11.59
C PHE A 25 -1.88 -10.65 11.12
N ALA A 26 -3.13 -10.36 10.75
CA ALA A 26 -4.09 -11.31 10.20
C ALA A 26 -4.21 -12.62 11.00
N GLU A 27 -4.43 -12.51 12.31
CA GLU A 27 -4.56 -13.66 13.20
C GLU A 27 -5.85 -14.44 12.93
N LEU A 28 -5.75 -15.77 12.86
CA LEU A 28 -6.89 -16.68 12.74
C LEU A 28 -7.32 -17.10 14.16
N GLY A 29 -8.38 -16.47 14.68
CA GLY A 29 -8.91 -16.76 16.01
C GLY A 29 -9.29 -18.23 16.21
N GLU A 30 -9.09 -18.74 17.43
CA GLU A 30 -9.18 -20.17 17.80
C GLU A 30 -10.48 -20.86 17.37
N ALA A 31 -11.59 -20.13 17.27
CA ALA A 31 -12.89 -20.62 16.84
C ALA A 31 -12.93 -21.19 15.39
N LEU A 32 -11.91 -20.92 14.56
CA LEU A 32 -11.79 -21.43 13.19
C LEU A 32 -10.73 -22.54 13.03
N THR A 33 -10.26 -23.11 14.14
CA THR A 33 -9.45 -24.34 14.14
C THR A 33 -10.22 -25.53 13.57
N SER A 34 -9.53 -26.43 12.86
CA SER A 34 -10.14 -27.53 12.11
C SER A 34 -11.02 -28.47 12.94
N ASP A 35 -10.69 -28.62 14.23
CA ASP A 35 -11.41 -29.47 15.17
C ASP A 35 -12.87 -29.01 15.38
N ASN A 36 -13.14 -27.70 15.32
CA ASN A 36 -14.50 -27.17 15.48
C ASN A 36 -15.39 -27.37 14.25
N LEU A 37 -14.81 -27.41 13.04
CA LEU A 37 -15.59 -27.62 11.81
C LEU A 37 -16.06 -29.08 11.66
N ALA A 38 -15.35 -30.04 12.27
CA ALA A 38 -15.67 -31.46 12.21
C ALA A 38 -16.97 -31.84 12.94
N TYR A 39 -17.34 -31.12 14.00
CA TYR A 39 -18.48 -31.47 14.87
C TYR A 39 -19.87 -31.06 14.36
N THR A 40 -19.96 -30.38 13.21
CA THR A 40 -21.25 -29.89 12.66
C THR A 40 -21.71 -30.68 11.43
N LEU A 41 -21.22 -31.91 11.24
CA LEU A 41 -21.73 -32.85 10.25
C LEU A 41 -22.67 -33.87 10.91
N PRO A 42 -23.98 -33.89 10.60
CA PRO A 42 -24.83 -35.02 10.91
C PRO A 42 -24.34 -36.25 10.13
N GLY A 43 -23.95 -37.31 10.86
CA GLY A 43 -23.63 -38.59 10.24
C GLY A 43 -24.84 -39.22 9.54
N PRO A 44 -24.65 -40.15 8.60
CA PRO A 44 -25.75 -40.84 7.94
C PRO A 44 -26.48 -41.74 8.95
N SER A 45 -27.70 -41.36 9.34
CA SER A 45 -28.57 -42.21 10.15
C SER A 45 -29.20 -43.32 9.31
N ASP A 46 -28.67 -44.54 9.43
CA ASP A 46 -29.30 -45.76 8.92
C ASP A 46 -30.57 -46.10 9.73
N GLU A 47 -31.75 -45.67 9.27
CA GLU A 47 -33.03 -46.26 9.71
C GLU A 47 -33.88 -46.69 8.50
N ILE A 48 -33.88 -48.00 8.24
CA ILE A 48 -34.79 -48.66 7.29
C ILE A 48 -35.95 -49.29 8.07
N GLN A 49 -37.18 -48.85 7.84
CA GLN A 49 -38.35 -49.73 8.02
C GLN A 49 -39.60 -49.34 7.21
N ASN A 50 -39.85 -50.15 6.17
CA ASN A 50 -41.12 -50.47 5.52
C ASN A 50 -42.36 -49.57 5.74
N SER A 51 -42.87 -49.05 4.63
CA SER A 51 -44.19 -49.49 4.16
C SER A 51 -44.20 -49.54 2.62
N ALA A 52 -44.94 -50.48 2.03
CA ALA A 52 -45.00 -50.67 0.59
C ALA A 52 -46.43 -51.04 0.17
N GLU A 53 -47.06 -50.21 -0.67
CA GLU A 53 -48.19 -50.62 -1.52
C GLU A 53 -48.47 -49.57 -2.61
N GLY A 54 -48.68 -50.03 -3.86
CA GLY A 54 -49.17 -49.24 -4.98
C GLY A 54 -48.15 -48.32 -5.69
N ILE A 55 -48.07 -48.25 -7.03
CA ILE A 55 -48.73 -49.03 -8.09
C ILE A 55 -47.71 -49.24 -9.24
N GLU A 56 -47.66 -50.45 -9.81
CA GLU A 56 -46.93 -50.70 -11.07
C GLU A 56 -47.68 -50.09 -12.27
N ALA A 57 -46.98 -49.31 -13.11
CA ALA A 57 -47.43 -49.02 -14.47
C ALA A 57 -46.29 -48.70 -15.45
N LEU A 58 -46.18 -49.52 -16.50
CA LEU A 58 -45.62 -49.18 -17.82
C LEU A 58 -44.14 -48.77 -17.92
N ARG A 59 -43.26 -49.78 -17.84
CA ARG A 59 -41.96 -49.78 -18.55
C ARG A 59 -42.19 -49.90 -20.07
N ASN A 60 -41.58 -49.03 -20.90
CA ASN A 60 -40.73 -49.39 -22.06
C ASN A 60 -40.45 -48.22 -23.06
N GLU A 61 -39.22 -48.24 -23.60
CA GLU A 61 -38.62 -47.52 -24.75
C GLU A 61 -39.27 -47.90 -26.12
N PRO A 62 -38.95 -47.29 -27.32
CA PRO A 62 -37.67 -46.65 -27.67
C PRO A 62 -37.64 -45.41 -28.62
N THR A 63 -36.42 -44.91 -28.81
CA THR A 63 -35.91 -43.91 -29.77
C THR A 63 -36.51 -43.83 -31.21
N LYS A 64 -36.52 -42.61 -31.79
CA LYS A 64 -35.98 -42.29 -33.15
C LYS A 64 -36.08 -40.81 -33.59
N ALA A 65 -35.09 -40.38 -34.38
CA ALA A 65 -35.13 -39.26 -35.33
C ALA A 65 -34.82 -39.82 -36.76
N PRO A 66 -34.66 -39.04 -37.86
CA PRO A 66 -34.92 -37.61 -38.12
C PRO A 66 -35.69 -37.35 -39.46
N LYS A 67 -35.95 -36.08 -39.85
CA LYS A 67 -35.65 -35.48 -41.20
C LYS A 67 -36.32 -34.11 -41.54
N LYS A 68 -35.47 -33.10 -41.77
CA LYS A 68 -35.44 -32.12 -42.89
C LYS A 68 -36.74 -31.76 -43.66
N ARG A 69 -37.01 -30.44 -43.85
CA ARG A 69 -37.23 -29.85 -45.20
C ARG A 69 -37.10 -28.30 -45.32
N LYS A 70 -36.23 -27.90 -46.26
CA LYS A 70 -36.21 -26.74 -47.21
C LYS A 70 -36.96 -25.43 -46.83
N LYS A 71 -36.35 -24.22 -46.77
CA LYS A 71 -35.44 -23.46 -47.69
C LYS A 71 -36.16 -22.58 -48.73
N LYS A 72 -35.93 -21.25 -48.70
CA LYS A 72 -36.12 -20.29 -49.83
C LYS A 72 -34.92 -19.31 -49.89
N LYS A 73 -34.69 -18.61 -51.01
CA LYS A 73 -33.47 -17.83 -51.33
C LYS A 73 -33.75 -16.46 -51.97
N LYS A 74 -32.87 -15.50 -51.70
CA LYS A 74 -32.22 -14.52 -52.64
C LYS A 74 -30.79 -14.29 -52.07
N LYS A 75 -29.64 -14.29 -52.77
CA LYS A 75 -29.16 -13.78 -54.09
C LYS A 75 -29.21 -12.24 -54.20
N VAL A 76 -28.15 -11.52 -54.60
CA VAL A 76 -26.71 -11.85 -54.90
C VAL A 76 -25.89 -10.54 -54.77
N SER A 77 -24.58 -10.51 -54.43
CA SER A 77 -23.35 -10.71 -55.26
C SER A 77 -22.22 -11.37 -54.38
N THR A 78 -20.89 -11.49 -54.65
CA THR A 78 -19.86 -10.96 -55.59
C THR A 78 -19.38 -9.51 -55.35
N SER A 79 -18.10 -9.11 -55.42
CA SER A 79 -16.76 -9.74 -55.56
C SER A 79 -15.91 -9.50 -54.28
N GLY A 80 -14.70 -10.02 -54.03
CA GLY A 80 -13.84 -10.96 -54.75
C GLY A 80 -12.34 -10.60 -54.65
N GLY A 81 -11.57 -11.30 -53.79
CA GLY A 81 -10.15 -11.69 -53.93
C GLY A 81 -9.04 -10.61 -53.89
N ARG A 82 -7.77 -10.90 -53.54
CA ARG A 82 -7.11 -12.11 -52.98
C ARG A 82 -5.76 -11.64 -52.34
N ALA A 83 -5.21 -12.37 -51.36
CA ALA A 83 -4.00 -11.97 -50.61
C ALA A 83 -2.65 -12.22 -51.31
N VAL A 84 -1.56 -11.58 -50.83
CA VAL A 84 -0.15 -12.05 -50.82
C VAL A 84 0.72 -11.19 -49.84
N HIS A 85 1.97 -11.57 -49.60
CA HIS A 85 2.88 -11.31 -48.45
C HIS A 85 3.71 -9.99 -48.40
N ILE A 86 3.99 -9.49 -47.18
CA ILE A 86 5.31 -9.23 -46.48
C ILE A 86 6.48 -8.69 -47.33
N PRO A 87 7.15 -7.54 -46.99
CA PRO A 87 8.24 -7.49 -45.96
C PRO A 87 8.36 -6.19 -45.12
N SER A 88 9.52 -6.00 -44.46
CA SER A 88 9.73 -5.26 -43.18
C SER A 88 10.53 -3.95 -43.24
N GLU A 89 10.46 -3.17 -42.14
CA GLU A 89 11.46 -2.17 -41.65
C GLU A 89 11.74 -0.92 -42.52
N PRO A 90 12.50 0.09 -42.02
CA PRO A 90 12.24 0.83 -40.77
C PRO A 90 12.24 2.36 -41.00
N ILE A 91 11.60 3.15 -40.12
CA ILE A 91 11.65 4.62 -40.21
C ILE A 91 12.81 5.16 -39.37
N HIS A 92 13.83 5.66 -40.07
CA HIS A 92 14.94 6.44 -39.50
C HIS A 92 14.68 7.92 -39.80
N LEU A 93 14.72 8.80 -38.80
CA LEU A 93 14.86 10.24 -39.04
C LEU A 93 15.71 10.87 -37.93
N SER A 94 16.59 11.78 -38.33
CA SER A 94 17.74 12.19 -37.53
C SER A 94 17.46 13.41 -36.64
N ILE A 95 18.33 13.57 -35.65
CA ILE A 95 18.57 14.84 -34.95
C ILE A 95 19.05 15.89 -35.96
N GLU A 96 18.63 17.14 -35.79
CA GLU A 96 19.36 18.31 -36.31
C GLU A 96 19.42 19.37 -35.20
N GLU A 97 20.53 20.12 -35.17
CA GLU A 97 20.98 20.91 -34.03
C GLU A 97 21.10 22.39 -34.43
N SER A 98 20.49 23.31 -33.67
CA SER A 98 20.81 24.75 -33.75
C SER A 98 20.28 25.56 -32.56
N ALA A 99 21.21 26.06 -31.75
CA ALA A 99 21.16 27.39 -31.15
C ALA A 99 22.37 28.16 -31.72
N PRO A 100 22.31 29.50 -31.90
CA PRO A 100 22.56 30.39 -30.76
C PRO A 100 21.86 31.76 -30.84
N GLY A 101 22.06 32.61 -29.81
CA GLY A 101 21.94 34.07 -29.94
C GLY A 101 21.28 34.80 -28.77
N TRP A 102 22.09 35.42 -27.91
CA TRP A 102 21.64 36.57 -27.11
C TRP A 102 21.67 37.85 -27.98
N PRO A 103 20.86 38.86 -27.61
CA PRO A 103 21.44 40.18 -27.35
C PRO A 103 21.04 40.73 -25.98
N ALA A 104 21.72 41.79 -25.54
CA ALA A 104 21.54 42.40 -24.22
C ALA A 104 20.92 43.81 -24.29
N ALA A 105 20.32 44.21 -23.16
CA ALA A 105 20.13 45.56 -22.62
C ALA A 105 19.89 46.77 -23.55
N GLU A 106 18.77 47.48 -23.30
CA GLU A 106 18.77 48.94 -23.07
C GLU A 106 17.75 49.28 -21.96
N ALA A 107 17.84 50.48 -21.38
CA ALA A 107 16.99 50.99 -20.30
C ALA A 107 16.78 52.52 -20.43
N PRO A 108 15.75 53.11 -19.80
CA PRO A 108 15.75 54.56 -19.57
C PRO A 108 15.40 55.05 -18.14
N VAL A 109 16.03 56.17 -17.78
CA VAL A 109 15.80 57.09 -16.64
C VAL A 109 14.54 57.95 -16.91
N ALA A 110 13.75 58.47 -15.96
CA ALA A 110 13.99 58.92 -14.58
C ALA A 110 12.85 58.49 -13.60
N GLU A 111 12.57 59.06 -12.40
CA GLU A 111 12.99 60.27 -11.65
C GLU A 111 12.85 60.00 -10.11
N PRO A 112 13.46 60.79 -9.20
CA PRO A 112 13.48 60.50 -7.76
C PRO A 112 12.39 61.20 -6.93
N ALA A 113 12.17 60.72 -5.71
CA ALA A 113 11.47 61.44 -4.64
C ALA A 113 12.30 61.36 -3.34
N GLU A 114 12.28 62.42 -2.53
CA GLU A 114 13.25 62.66 -1.46
C GLU A 114 12.83 62.08 -0.11
N HIS A 115 13.77 61.47 0.62
CA HIS A 115 13.73 61.37 2.08
C HIS A 115 15.15 61.61 2.63
N PRO A 116 15.35 62.57 3.55
CA PRO A 116 16.66 62.91 4.08
C PRO A 116 17.16 61.88 5.11
N ALA A 117 18.48 61.82 5.29
CA ALA A 117 19.13 60.99 6.30
C ALA A 117 19.42 61.78 7.58
N GLU A 118 19.17 61.17 8.75
CA GLU A 118 19.71 61.63 10.03
C GLU A 118 20.23 60.44 10.86
N GLU A 119 21.55 60.41 11.01
CA GLU A 119 22.38 59.78 12.05
C GLU A 119 23.64 60.68 12.12
N PRO A 120 24.43 60.76 13.23
CA PRO A 120 24.72 59.64 14.14
C PRO A 120 24.82 60.01 15.66
N ALA A 121 25.27 59.02 16.44
CA ALA A 121 25.80 59.12 17.82
C ALA A 121 24.74 59.38 18.94
N GLU A 122 24.98 59.04 20.22
CA GLU A 122 26.24 58.66 20.91
C GLU A 122 26.10 57.37 21.77
N GLU A 123 27.20 56.65 21.98
CA GLU A 123 27.42 55.87 23.22
C GLU A 123 28.07 56.78 24.27
N PRO A 124 27.78 56.56 25.56
CA PRO A 124 28.90 56.25 26.45
C PRO A 124 28.62 55.08 27.40
N ALA A 125 29.69 54.37 27.78
CA ALA A 125 29.65 53.27 28.73
C ALA A 125 29.94 53.73 30.17
N GLU A 126 29.30 53.10 31.15
CA GLU A 126 29.75 53.05 32.55
C GLU A 126 29.59 51.63 33.11
N GLU A 127 30.72 51.01 33.47
CA GLU A 127 30.80 50.13 34.65
C GLU A 127 31.22 51.02 35.84
N PRO A 128 30.80 50.70 37.08
CA PRO A 128 31.70 49.87 37.91
C PRO A 128 30.99 48.80 38.76
N ALA A 129 31.77 47.85 39.25
CA ALA A 129 31.31 46.72 40.05
C ALA A 129 31.29 46.99 41.57
N GLU A 130 30.45 46.25 42.30
CA GLU A 130 30.71 45.82 43.68
C GLU A 130 30.30 44.33 43.85
N GLU A 131 31.23 43.50 44.34
CA GLU A 131 30.89 42.32 45.14
C GLU A 131 30.80 42.76 46.62
N PRO A 132 30.03 42.04 47.47
CA PRO A 132 30.72 41.01 48.25
C PRO A 132 29.92 39.71 48.38
N ALA A 133 30.63 38.62 48.69
CA ALA A 133 30.07 37.29 48.89
C ALA A 133 29.51 37.05 50.31
N GLU A 134 28.56 36.13 50.42
CA GLU A 134 28.38 35.28 51.61
C GLU A 134 28.34 33.81 51.18
N GLU A 135 28.99 32.95 51.95
CA GLU A 135 28.98 31.50 51.74
C GLU A 135 27.70 30.88 52.32
N ALA A 136 27.01 30.06 51.53
CA ALA A 136 26.02 29.11 52.02
C ALA A 136 26.26 27.75 51.33
N ALA A 137 26.94 26.85 52.02
CA ALA A 137 27.12 25.48 51.56
C ALA A 137 25.90 24.64 51.96
N GLU A 138 25.10 24.22 50.98
CA GLU A 138 24.19 23.07 51.13
C GLU A 138 24.72 21.90 50.28
N GLU A 139 24.53 20.68 50.81
CA GLU A 139 25.06 19.46 50.22
C GLU A 139 24.32 19.07 48.93
N PRO A 140 24.96 18.34 47.99
CA PRO A 140 24.28 17.87 46.79
C PRO A 140 23.21 16.85 47.16
N ALA A 141 21.95 17.27 47.09
CA ALA A 141 20.83 16.34 47.03
C ALA A 141 21.00 15.48 45.77
N GLU A 142 21.14 14.16 45.93
CA GLU A 142 21.17 13.24 44.79
C GLU A 142 19.81 13.28 44.09
N GLU A 143 19.73 13.96 42.95
CA GLU A 143 18.63 13.71 42.02
C GLU A 143 18.71 12.22 41.62
N PRO A 144 17.60 11.46 41.69
CA PRO A 144 17.59 10.07 41.29
C PRO A 144 17.78 10.02 39.78
N GLY A 145 19.04 9.85 39.36
CA GLY A 145 19.46 10.04 37.98
C GLY A 145 18.56 9.30 37.00
N GLU A 146 18.09 10.01 35.98
CA GLU A 146 17.31 9.43 34.89
C GLU A 146 18.15 8.35 34.20
N GLY A 147 17.93 7.10 34.61
CA GLY A 147 18.38 5.94 33.85
C GLY A 147 17.86 6.06 32.43
N PRO A 148 18.65 5.65 31.41
CA PRO A 148 18.34 5.96 30.01
C PRO A 148 16.91 5.54 29.69
N VAL A 149 16.07 6.51 29.33
CA VAL A 149 14.66 6.25 28.99
C VAL A 149 14.65 5.28 27.82
N VAL A 150 14.12 4.09 28.09
CA VAL A 150 14.28 2.92 27.22
C VAL A 150 13.32 3.03 26.02
N GLU A 151 13.67 3.84 25.02
CA GLU A 151 12.94 4.00 23.74
C GLU A 151 12.99 2.74 22.83
N GLU A 152 13.20 1.54 23.39
CA GLU A 152 13.49 0.29 22.65
C GLU A 152 12.36 -0.21 21.72
N ASN A 153 11.18 0.41 21.75
CA ASN A 153 10.00 -0.02 20.97
C ASN A 153 9.45 1.04 19.99
N CYS A 154 10.32 1.94 19.49
CA CYS A 154 9.95 2.81 18.36
C CYS A 154 11.08 2.99 17.32
N PHE A 155 10.69 3.26 16.07
CA PHE A 155 11.62 3.55 14.97
C PHE A 155 11.40 4.94 14.40
N ARG A 156 12.45 5.77 14.40
CA ARG A 156 12.49 7.09 13.75
C ARG A 156 13.07 6.96 12.33
N ILE A 157 12.28 7.28 11.31
CA ILE A 157 12.62 7.10 9.89
C ILE A 157 12.62 8.46 9.18
N LEU A 158 13.76 8.89 8.65
CA LEU A 158 13.90 10.17 7.92
C LEU A 158 13.62 10.01 6.41
N VAL A 159 12.68 10.81 5.90
CA VAL A 159 12.12 10.76 4.54
C VAL A 159 11.80 12.17 4.04
N SER A 160 11.74 12.38 2.72
CA SER A 160 11.37 13.69 2.16
C SER A 160 9.85 13.87 2.03
N ALA A 161 9.37 15.04 2.45
CA ALA A 161 8.00 15.48 2.24
C ALA A 161 7.59 15.42 0.76
N LYS A 162 8.51 15.77 -0.16
CA LYS A 162 8.23 15.89 -1.60
C LYS A 162 7.85 14.54 -2.21
N HIS A 163 8.61 13.49 -1.89
CA HIS A 163 8.34 12.12 -2.31
C HIS A 163 7.00 11.60 -1.75
N LEU A 164 6.75 11.80 -0.46
CA LEU A 164 5.50 11.42 0.20
C LEU A 164 4.27 12.10 -0.42
N ILE A 165 4.32 13.43 -0.61
CA ILE A 165 3.23 14.25 -1.20
C ILE A 165 2.91 13.85 -2.65
N LEU A 166 3.92 13.43 -3.41
CA LEU A 166 3.75 13.03 -4.81
C LEU A 166 3.12 11.64 -4.95
N ALA A 167 3.52 10.68 -4.11
CA ALA A 167 3.13 9.28 -4.23
C ALA A 167 1.85 8.89 -3.47
N SER A 168 1.43 9.68 -2.47
CA SER A 168 0.34 9.34 -1.54
C SER A 168 -0.65 10.49 -1.36
N SER A 169 -1.95 10.23 -1.56
CA SER A 169 -2.97 11.24 -1.26
C SER A 169 -3.15 11.46 0.24
N VAL A 170 -2.78 10.50 1.08
CA VAL A 170 -2.86 10.57 2.54
C VAL A 170 -1.73 11.42 3.12
N PHE A 171 -0.47 11.14 2.78
CA PHE A 171 0.64 12.00 3.20
C PHE A 171 0.50 13.42 2.65
N LYS A 172 -0.06 13.60 1.44
CA LYS A 172 -0.43 14.93 0.93
C LYS A 172 -1.43 15.66 1.84
N LYS A 173 -2.48 14.99 2.32
CA LYS A 173 -3.45 15.58 3.27
C LYS A 173 -2.82 15.91 4.63
N ILE A 174 -1.86 15.10 5.10
CA ILE A 174 -1.14 15.33 6.36
C ILE A 174 -0.18 16.53 6.24
N LEU A 175 0.60 16.60 5.16
CA LEU A 175 1.69 17.58 4.98
C LEU A 175 1.23 18.91 4.36
N THR A 176 0.15 18.93 3.58
CA THR A 176 -0.38 20.15 2.93
C THR A 176 -1.84 20.45 3.30
N GLY A 177 -2.36 19.86 4.38
CA GLY A 177 -3.70 20.13 4.91
C GLY A 177 -3.74 21.33 5.87
N GLY A 178 -4.77 21.37 6.72
CA GLY A 178 -4.90 22.32 7.84
C GLY A 178 -4.63 21.71 9.21
N TRP A 179 -3.93 20.56 9.27
CA TRP A 179 -3.66 19.82 10.49
C TRP A 179 -2.42 20.34 11.23
N LYS A 180 -2.17 19.86 12.45
CA LYS A 180 -1.03 20.30 13.28
C LYS A 180 0.31 20.04 12.58
N GLU A 181 0.37 18.96 11.83
CA GLU A 181 1.53 18.45 11.10
C GLU A 181 1.87 19.39 9.94
N SER A 182 0.92 19.69 9.06
CA SER A 182 1.13 20.65 7.95
C SER A 182 1.45 22.05 8.45
N ILE A 183 0.79 22.54 9.51
CA ILE A 183 1.10 23.84 10.13
C ILE A 183 2.54 23.86 10.69
N THR A 184 3.01 22.74 11.24
CA THR A 184 4.39 22.61 11.74
C THR A 184 5.39 22.59 10.58
N TYR A 185 5.16 21.76 9.57
CA TYR A 185 5.99 21.65 8.37
C TYR A 185 6.13 22.99 7.64
N LEU A 186 5.01 23.68 7.37
CA LEU A 186 5.01 24.98 6.68
C LEU A 186 5.66 26.12 7.48
N ARG A 187 5.86 25.97 8.80
CA ARG A 187 6.50 26.98 9.66
C ARG A 187 7.96 26.68 10.00
N LYS A 188 8.32 25.41 10.16
CA LYS A 188 9.66 24.97 10.58
C LYS A 188 10.51 24.39 9.44
N GLY A 189 9.91 24.11 8.29
CA GLY A 189 10.53 23.34 7.22
C GLY A 189 10.65 21.83 7.50
N SER A 190 10.24 21.36 8.69
CA SER A 190 10.32 19.95 9.10
C SER A 190 9.18 19.55 10.04
N VAL A 191 8.87 18.26 10.14
CA VAL A 191 7.77 17.72 10.97
C VAL A 191 7.98 16.25 11.36
N GLU A 192 7.45 15.86 12.52
CA GLU A 192 7.31 14.46 12.93
C GLU A 192 5.89 13.95 12.61
N ILE A 193 5.77 12.72 12.08
CA ILE A 193 4.49 12.05 11.82
C ILE A 193 4.45 10.74 12.61
N SER A 194 3.49 10.58 13.52
CA SER A 194 3.26 9.31 14.21
C SER A 194 2.72 8.24 13.26
N ALA A 195 3.24 7.02 13.42
CA ALA A 195 2.67 5.79 12.88
C ALA A 195 2.68 4.74 14.01
N ASP A 196 1.82 3.72 13.93
CA ASP A 196 1.68 2.72 14.99
C ASP A 196 1.35 1.34 14.42
N SER A 197 1.75 0.27 15.12
CA SER A 197 1.38 -1.13 14.85
C SER A 197 1.81 -1.71 13.49
N TRP A 198 2.51 -0.95 12.65
CA TRP A 198 3.01 -1.45 11.36
C TRP A 198 4.21 -2.37 11.50
N ASP A 199 4.33 -3.30 10.55
CA ASP A 199 5.57 -4.04 10.31
C ASP A 199 6.65 -3.09 9.74
N ILE A 200 7.84 -3.08 10.37
CA ILE A 200 8.91 -2.13 10.03
C ILE A 200 9.49 -2.40 8.63
N ASP A 201 9.68 -3.66 8.24
CA ASP A 201 10.23 -4.01 6.93
C ASP A 201 9.23 -3.68 5.82
N ALA A 202 7.94 -3.95 6.04
CA ALA A 202 6.88 -3.59 5.12
C ALA A 202 6.78 -2.05 4.92
N LEU A 203 6.92 -1.29 6.01
CA LEU A 203 6.95 0.18 5.98
C LEU A 203 8.18 0.70 5.23
N LEU A 204 9.37 0.16 5.51
CA LEU A 204 10.61 0.53 4.82
C LEU A 204 10.58 0.17 3.33
N ILE A 205 9.98 -0.96 2.94
CA ILE A 205 9.76 -1.33 1.52
C ILE A 205 8.85 -0.29 0.84
N MET A 206 7.70 0.05 1.44
CA MET A 206 6.79 1.05 0.86
C MET A 206 7.47 2.43 0.74
N LEU A 207 8.17 2.89 1.78
CA LEU A 207 8.85 4.18 1.77
C LEU A 207 10.00 4.24 0.76
N ARG A 208 10.80 3.16 0.61
CA ARG A 208 11.83 3.05 -0.43
C ARG A 208 11.25 3.07 -1.85
N ILE A 209 10.08 2.46 -2.06
CA ILE A 209 9.35 2.54 -3.35
C ILE A 209 8.93 4.00 -3.64
N ILE A 210 8.41 4.70 -2.63
CA ILE A 210 8.01 6.11 -2.73
C ILE A 210 9.22 7.03 -3.04
N HIS A 211 10.41 6.71 -2.53
CA HIS A 211 11.67 7.43 -2.79
C HIS A 211 12.44 6.88 -4.01
N CYS A 212 11.80 6.07 -4.86
CA CYS A 212 12.38 5.48 -6.07
C CYS A 212 13.66 4.63 -5.86
N GLN A 213 13.93 4.16 -4.64
CA GLN A 213 15.11 3.37 -4.26
C GLN A 213 14.96 1.89 -4.66
N SER A 214 14.61 1.64 -5.93
CA SER A 214 14.32 0.32 -6.49
C SER A 214 15.43 -0.72 -6.28
N HIS A 215 16.69 -0.27 -6.20
CA HIS A 215 17.86 -1.10 -5.92
C HIS A 215 17.91 -1.68 -4.49
N GLN A 216 17.11 -1.15 -3.55
CA GLN A 216 16.98 -1.64 -2.16
C GLN A 216 15.67 -2.40 -1.92
N ILE A 217 14.90 -2.69 -2.98
CA ILE A 217 13.64 -3.43 -2.88
C ILE A 217 13.89 -4.93 -3.09
N PRO A 218 13.48 -5.81 -2.16
CA PRO A 218 13.62 -7.24 -2.33
C PRO A 218 12.93 -7.74 -3.61
N ARG A 219 13.60 -8.61 -4.36
CA ARG A 219 13.03 -9.25 -5.57
C ARG A 219 12.08 -10.42 -5.24
N LYS A 220 12.01 -10.82 -3.96
CA LYS A 220 11.13 -11.85 -3.42
C LYS A 220 10.67 -11.42 -2.03
N LEU A 221 9.42 -11.70 -1.70
CA LEU A 221 8.79 -11.51 -0.38
C LEU A 221 8.09 -12.83 0.00
N THR A 222 7.71 -12.99 1.27
CA THR A 222 6.71 -14.01 1.67
C THR A 222 5.31 -13.51 1.37
N LEU A 223 4.31 -14.39 1.32
CA LEU A 223 2.90 -13.98 1.13
C LEU A 223 2.45 -12.98 2.22
N GLU A 224 2.87 -13.19 3.46
CA GLU A 224 2.58 -12.29 4.58
C GLU A 224 3.22 -10.91 4.38
N MET A 225 4.50 -10.83 4.01
CA MET A 225 5.18 -9.55 3.81
C MET A 225 4.57 -8.80 2.62
N LEU A 226 4.20 -9.51 1.55
CA LEU A 226 3.48 -8.94 0.41
C LEU A 226 2.07 -8.43 0.82
N ALA A 227 1.37 -9.15 1.69
CA ALA A 227 0.09 -8.73 2.24
C ALA A 227 0.22 -7.49 3.15
N LYS A 228 1.23 -7.42 4.01
CA LYS A 228 1.55 -6.26 4.87
C LYS A 228 1.86 -5.01 4.03
N VAL A 229 2.71 -5.15 3.01
CA VAL A 229 3.01 -4.07 2.04
C VAL A 229 1.74 -3.61 1.30
N ALA A 230 0.85 -4.53 0.95
CA ALA A 230 -0.44 -4.18 0.34
C ALA A 230 -1.37 -3.41 1.31
N VAL A 231 -1.47 -3.80 2.59
CA VAL A 231 -2.29 -3.07 3.58
C VAL A 231 -1.77 -1.64 3.79
N LEU A 232 -0.46 -1.48 3.94
CA LEU A 232 0.19 -0.16 4.01
C LEU A 232 -0.09 0.70 2.78
N ALA A 233 0.02 0.10 1.58
CA ALA A 233 -0.17 0.82 0.33
C ALA A 233 -1.63 1.15 0.00
N ASP A 234 -2.59 0.43 0.60
CA ASP A 234 -4.01 0.78 0.63
C ASP A 234 -4.26 1.93 1.62
N TYR A 235 -3.83 1.77 2.88
CA TYR A 235 -4.00 2.76 3.95
C TYR A 235 -3.42 4.14 3.58
N TYR A 236 -2.21 4.18 3.03
CA TYR A 236 -1.57 5.42 2.60
C TYR A 236 -1.94 5.85 1.16
N ASP A 237 -2.84 5.15 0.45
CA ASP A 237 -3.26 5.46 -0.93
C ASP A 237 -2.07 5.74 -1.86
N CYS A 238 -1.12 4.80 -1.91
CA CYS A 238 0.07 4.85 -2.76
C CYS A 238 0.18 3.67 -3.75
N ARG A 239 -0.89 2.87 -3.86
CA ARG A 239 -1.05 1.67 -4.71
C ARG A 239 -0.37 1.73 -6.09
N LYS A 240 -0.43 2.88 -6.77
CA LYS A 240 0.15 3.10 -8.11
C LYS A 240 1.67 2.94 -8.15
N ALA A 241 2.38 3.22 -7.06
CA ALA A 241 3.83 3.02 -6.97
C ALA A 241 4.18 1.56 -6.69
N VAL A 242 3.39 0.89 -5.84
CA VAL A 242 3.66 -0.47 -5.36
C VAL A 242 3.26 -1.54 -6.39
N ILE A 243 2.18 -1.34 -7.16
CA ILE A 243 1.73 -2.30 -8.19
C ILE A 243 2.79 -2.62 -9.25
N PHE A 244 3.75 -1.72 -9.51
CA PHE A 244 4.87 -1.96 -10.44
C PHE A 244 5.74 -3.17 -10.04
N PHE A 245 5.81 -3.50 -8.75
CA PHE A 245 6.60 -4.62 -8.23
C PHE A 245 5.79 -5.92 -8.09
N ALA A 246 4.46 -5.85 -8.18
CA ALA A 246 3.54 -6.95 -7.86
C ALA A 246 3.84 -8.22 -8.65
N ASP A 247 3.98 -8.13 -9.97
CA ASP A 247 4.27 -9.29 -10.83
C ASP A 247 5.63 -9.92 -10.51
N THR A 248 6.62 -9.15 -10.05
CA THR A 248 7.90 -9.73 -9.60
C THR A 248 7.69 -10.55 -8.33
N TRP A 249 6.97 -10.00 -7.35
CA TRP A 249 6.78 -10.66 -6.06
C TRP A 249 5.85 -11.87 -6.14
N ILE A 250 4.70 -11.75 -6.81
CA ILE A 250 3.70 -12.82 -6.94
C ILE A 250 4.28 -14.04 -7.66
N ASN A 251 5.08 -13.83 -8.72
CA ASN A 251 5.77 -14.93 -9.42
C ASN A 251 7.02 -15.46 -8.68
N ALA A 252 7.39 -14.88 -7.54
CA ALA A 252 8.52 -15.31 -6.70
C ALA A 252 8.09 -15.95 -5.37
N LEU A 253 6.79 -16.11 -5.13
CA LEU A 253 6.24 -16.89 -4.02
C LEU A 253 6.44 -18.39 -4.28
N ASP A 254 7.02 -19.12 -3.32
CA ASP A 254 7.12 -20.59 -3.39
C ASP A 254 5.79 -21.27 -3.00
N GLU A 255 4.93 -20.52 -2.30
CA GLU A 255 3.65 -20.96 -1.73
C GLU A 255 2.58 -21.04 -2.82
N THR A 256 1.98 -22.22 -3.04
CA THR A 256 0.75 -22.33 -3.83
C THR A 256 -0.46 -21.85 -3.04
N ILE A 257 -1.54 -21.46 -3.72
CA ILE A 257 -2.82 -21.14 -3.06
C ILE A 257 -3.29 -22.39 -2.29
N PRO A 258 -3.60 -22.28 -0.97
CA PRO A 258 -4.04 -23.43 -0.19
C PRO A 258 -5.33 -24.05 -0.74
N ALA A 259 -5.40 -25.39 -0.72
CA ALA A 259 -6.62 -26.14 -1.04
C ALA A 259 -7.59 -26.26 0.15
N THR A 260 -7.25 -25.68 1.31
CA THR A 260 -8.00 -25.71 2.56
C THR A 260 -8.19 -24.31 3.13
N TYR A 261 -9.30 -24.11 3.85
CA TYR A 261 -9.55 -22.85 4.55
C TYR A 261 -8.48 -22.62 5.62
N SER A 262 -7.78 -21.49 5.52
CA SER A 262 -6.54 -21.21 6.24
C SER A 262 -6.27 -19.71 6.23
N ARG A 263 -5.41 -19.23 7.14
CA ARG A 263 -4.92 -17.84 7.13
C ARG A 263 -4.37 -17.45 5.76
N ASP A 264 -3.53 -18.32 5.19
CA ASP A 264 -2.82 -18.04 3.95
C ASP A 264 -3.75 -18.00 2.73
N LEU A 265 -4.89 -18.70 2.76
CA LEU A 265 -5.94 -18.54 1.75
C LEU A 265 -6.56 -17.12 1.78
N ILE A 266 -6.74 -16.55 2.98
CA ILE A 266 -7.26 -15.18 3.13
C ILE A 266 -6.19 -14.15 2.73
N LEU A 267 -4.92 -14.38 3.07
CA LEU A 267 -3.80 -13.57 2.57
C LEU A 267 -3.71 -13.59 1.04
N TRP A 268 -3.86 -14.77 0.42
CA TRP A 268 -3.92 -14.92 -1.04
C TRP A 268 -5.11 -14.18 -1.66
N LEU A 269 -6.29 -14.26 -1.04
CA LEU A 269 -7.49 -13.55 -1.48
C LEU A 269 -7.28 -12.02 -1.44
N TRP A 270 -6.69 -11.51 -0.35
CA TRP A 270 -6.32 -10.10 -0.20
C TRP A 270 -5.29 -9.65 -1.26
N VAL A 271 -4.15 -10.34 -1.35
CA VAL A 271 -3.06 -10.01 -2.28
C VAL A 271 -3.55 -10.05 -3.73
N ALA A 272 -4.25 -11.11 -4.13
CA ALA A 272 -4.72 -11.24 -5.50
C ALA A 272 -5.83 -10.23 -5.86
N TRP A 273 -6.68 -9.84 -4.90
CA TRP A 273 -7.62 -8.74 -5.10
C TRP A 273 -6.91 -7.40 -5.24
N TYR A 274 -6.05 -7.06 -4.27
CA TYR A 274 -5.40 -5.76 -4.16
C TYR A 274 -4.47 -5.48 -5.35
N PHE A 275 -3.74 -6.47 -5.84
CA PHE A 275 -2.90 -6.32 -7.03
C PHE A 275 -3.64 -6.59 -8.36
N HIS A 276 -4.94 -6.93 -8.32
CA HIS A 276 -5.76 -7.29 -9.48
C HIS A 276 -5.18 -8.46 -10.30
N HIS A 277 -4.76 -9.54 -9.65
CA HIS A 277 -4.22 -10.73 -10.31
C HIS A 277 -5.33 -11.79 -10.52
N PRO A 278 -6.01 -11.83 -11.69
CA PRO A 278 -7.33 -12.44 -11.82
C PRO A 278 -7.34 -13.98 -11.75
N ALA A 279 -6.23 -14.64 -12.10
CA ALA A 279 -6.11 -16.09 -11.98
C ALA A 279 -6.14 -16.50 -10.51
N ASN A 280 -5.15 -16.02 -9.73
CA ASN A 280 -5.02 -16.27 -8.30
C ASN A 280 -6.26 -15.80 -7.51
N PHE A 281 -6.86 -14.66 -7.89
CA PHE A 281 -8.08 -14.19 -7.24
C PHE A 281 -9.25 -15.15 -7.47
N LYS A 282 -9.44 -15.64 -8.71
CA LYS A 282 -10.47 -16.63 -9.02
C LYS A 282 -10.23 -17.93 -8.26
N GLU A 283 -8.99 -18.40 -8.19
CA GLU A 283 -8.61 -19.65 -7.53
C GLU A 283 -8.81 -19.57 -6.01
N ALA A 284 -8.25 -18.55 -5.34
CA ALA A 284 -8.45 -18.32 -3.92
C ALA A 284 -9.93 -18.12 -3.55
N THR A 285 -10.69 -17.36 -4.35
CA THR A 285 -12.14 -17.21 -4.14
C THR A 285 -12.87 -18.54 -4.32
N SER A 286 -12.51 -19.34 -5.34
CA SER A 286 -13.13 -20.64 -5.59
C SER A 286 -12.91 -21.61 -4.43
N THR A 287 -11.70 -21.67 -3.86
CA THR A 287 -11.44 -22.50 -2.68
C THR A 287 -12.18 -21.97 -1.46
N ALA A 288 -12.13 -20.66 -1.20
CA ALA A 288 -12.79 -20.06 -0.04
C ALA A 288 -14.31 -20.31 -0.06
N MET A 289 -14.99 -20.04 -1.18
CA MET A 289 -16.42 -20.30 -1.37
C MET A 289 -16.79 -21.78 -1.28
N SER A 290 -15.88 -22.69 -1.66
CA SER A 290 -16.13 -24.14 -1.58
C SER A 290 -16.01 -24.71 -0.16
N LEU A 291 -15.48 -23.94 0.79
CA LEU A 291 -15.19 -24.37 2.17
C LEU A 291 -15.86 -23.51 3.24
N SER A 292 -16.35 -22.31 2.90
CA SER A 292 -17.14 -21.46 3.80
C SER A 292 -18.60 -21.91 3.87
N ASN A 293 -19.14 -22.09 5.08
CA ASN A 293 -20.60 -22.16 5.32
C ASN A 293 -21.24 -20.76 5.22
N GLY A 294 -21.01 -20.06 4.11
CA GLY A 294 -21.55 -18.74 3.79
C GLY A 294 -20.76 -17.53 4.32
N TRP A 295 -19.88 -17.71 5.31
CA TRP A 295 -19.06 -16.64 5.90
C TRP A 295 -17.56 -16.87 5.70
N ILE A 296 -16.84 -15.84 5.25
CA ILE A 296 -15.38 -15.81 5.13
C ILE A 296 -14.84 -14.79 6.14
N GLY A 297 -13.86 -15.17 6.97
CA GLY A 297 -13.19 -14.23 7.88
C GLY A 297 -12.21 -13.34 7.11
N ASN A 298 -12.32 -12.01 7.25
CA ASN A 298 -11.37 -11.08 6.61
C ASN A 298 -10.03 -10.96 7.35
N LEU A 299 -9.94 -11.46 8.59
CA LEU A 299 -8.76 -11.38 9.48
C LEU A 299 -8.25 -9.93 9.68
N GLY A 300 -9.17 -8.95 9.68
CA GLY A 300 -8.82 -7.53 9.79
C GLY A 300 -8.23 -6.91 8.51
N LEU A 301 -8.09 -7.66 7.41
CA LEU A 301 -7.58 -7.14 6.14
C LEU A 301 -8.62 -6.24 5.43
N PRO A 302 -8.21 -5.26 4.59
CA PRO A 302 -9.10 -4.35 3.86
C PRO A 302 -9.88 -4.99 2.69
N ILE A 303 -10.15 -6.30 2.74
CA ILE A 303 -10.92 -7.02 1.73
C ILE A 303 -12.35 -6.43 1.71
N PRO A 304 -12.87 -5.94 0.57
CA PRO A 304 -14.23 -5.38 0.51
C PRO A 304 -15.32 -6.41 0.85
N GLU A 305 -16.30 -5.99 1.66
CA GLU A 305 -17.43 -6.82 2.12
C GLU A 305 -18.08 -7.63 0.99
N LYS A 306 -18.29 -7.01 -0.17
CA LYS A 306 -18.87 -7.62 -1.40
C LYS A 306 -18.14 -8.85 -1.96
N ILE A 307 -16.95 -9.18 -1.44
CA ILE A 307 -16.17 -10.39 -1.76
C ILE A 307 -16.37 -11.44 -0.67
N ILE A 308 -16.40 -10.99 0.59
CA ILE A 308 -16.61 -11.79 1.79
C ILE A 308 -18.04 -12.34 1.87
N SER A 309 -19.04 -11.55 1.48
CA SER A 309 -20.47 -11.87 1.59
C SER A 309 -21.04 -12.66 0.41
N MET A 310 -20.22 -13.16 -0.52
CA MET A 310 -20.68 -13.94 -1.69
C MET A 310 -21.23 -15.34 -1.36
N GLY A 311 -21.29 -15.73 -0.07
CA GLY A 311 -21.82 -17.01 0.40
C GLY A 311 -23.18 -16.95 1.11
N ALA A 312 -23.82 -15.77 1.20
CA ALA A 312 -25.09 -15.55 1.90
C ALA A 312 -26.31 -15.43 0.96
#